data_AF-A0A2G2ZAP5-F1
#
_entry.id   AF-A0A2G2ZAP5-F1
#
_cell.length_a   1.000
_cell.length_b   1.000
_cell.length_c   1.000
_cell.angle_alpha   90.00
_cell.angle_beta   90.00
_cell.angle_gamma   90.00
#
_symmetry.space_group_name_H-M   'P 1'
#
loop_
_entity.id
_entity.type
_entity.pdbx_description
1 polymer ?
#
loop_
_entity_poly.entity_id
_entity_poly.type
_entity_poly.pdbx_seq_one_letter_code
_entity_poly.pdbx_strand_id
1 'polypeptide(L)'
;MMPTLLTATSVFIIAFIAAPPVDIDVNFTNLLDQKLLKLKHSFLVRDQRLGANVGSAQGPTSLGKYLMRSPPGEVIFGGETMRFWDLRSPWLEHLRGPNGLDLSRLKKDIQPWQERRSVEYMTHAPLGHLWNAGRARAAAAGFEKGIDRDLEPVLFMTPLN
;
A
#
# COMPACT_ATOMS: atom_id res chain seq x y z
N MET A 1 -34.29 16.68 1.56
CA MET A 1 -33.89 15.33 2.03
C MET A 1 -32.42 15.07 1.66
N MET A 2 -31.47 15.73 2.33
CA MET A 2 -30.02 15.44 2.25
C MET A 2 -29.54 14.83 3.59
N PRO A 3 -29.58 13.50 3.80
CA PRO A 3 -28.87 12.93 4.95
C PRO A 3 -27.84 11.84 4.59
N THR A 4 -27.77 11.35 3.35
CA THR A 4 -26.95 10.17 3.01
C THR A 4 -25.58 10.49 2.39
N LEU A 5 -25.41 11.65 1.76
CA LEU A 5 -24.13 12.09 1.20
C LEU A 5 -23.20 12.71 2.24
N LEU A 6 -23.76 13.34 3.28
CA LEU A 6 -23.00 13.90 4.39
C LEU A 6 -22.43 12.80 5.29
N THR A 7 -23.10 11.66 5.44
CA THR A 7 -22.61 10.57 6.29
C THR A 7 -21.40 9.86 5.69
N ALA A 8 -21.36 9.57 4.39
CA ALA A 8 -20.22 8.86 3.80
C ALA A 8 -18.92 9.69 3.79
N THR A 9 -19.00 10.99 3.50
CA THR A 9 -17.85 11.90 3.55
C THR A 9 -17.50 12.32 4.97
N SER A 10 -18.49 12.52 5.85
CA SER A 10 -18.23 12.86 7.25
C SER A 10 -17.70 11.67 8.04
N VAL A 11 -18.08 10.42 7.72
CA VAL A 11 -17.42 9.23 8.28
C VAL A 11 -15.97 9.17 7.82
N PHE A 12 -15.62 9.66 6.63
CA PHE A 12 -14.23 9.73 6.16
C PHE A 12 -13.41 10.80 6.89
N ILE A 13 -13.99 11.98 7.11
CA ILE A 13 -13.36 13.09 7.86
C ILE A 13 -13.28 12.77 9.36
N ILE A 14 -14.33 12.19 9.93
CA ILE A 14 -14.34 11.70 11.32
C ILE A 14 -13.40 10.50 11.47
N ALA A 15 -13.27 9.60 10.49
CA ALA A 15 -12.24 8.54 10.52
C ALA A 15 -10.81 9.10 10.43
N PHE A 16 -10.62 10.28 9.83
CA PHE A 16 -9.34 10.99 9.81
C PHE A 16 -9.04 11.72 11.14
N ILE A 17 -10.07 12.18 11.87
CA ILE A 17 -9.92 12.93 13.13
C ILE A 17 -10.02 12.04 14.38
N ALA A 18 -10.82 10.97 14.34
CA ALA A 18 -11.19 10.13 15.47
C ALA A 18 -10.48 8.77 15.52
N ALA A 19 -9.43 8.56 14.72
CA ALA A 19 -8.62 7.34 14.79
C ALA A 19 -7.28 7.56 15.53
N PRO A 20 -7.25 7.55 16.88
CA PRO A 20 -6.15 6.98 17.65
C PRO A 20 -6.42 5.49 17.96
N PRO A 21 -5.40 4.72 18.37
CA PRO A 21 -5.04 3.45 17.77
C PRO A 21 -5.94 2.29 18.21
N VAL A 22 -6.64 1.70 17.25
CA VAL A 22 -7.16 0.33 17.36
C VAL A 22 -6.31 -0.51 16.43
N ASP A 23 -5.35 -1.26 16.99
CA ASP A 23 -4.56 -2.38 16.45
C ASP A 23 -4.45 -2.57 14.92
N ILE A 24 -4.27 -1.48 14.18
CA ILE A 24 -3.99 -1.46 12.76
C ILE A 24 -2.63 -0.78 12.63
N ASP A 25 -1.65 -1.53 12.15
CA ASP A 25 -0.33 -1.02 11.80
C ASP A 25 -0.48 0.17 10.82
N VAL A 26 -0.47 1.38 11.39
CA VAL A 26 0.11 2.63 10.86
C VAL A 26 -0.69 3.41 9.80
N ASN A 27 -0.84 4.73 10.06
CA ASN A 27 -1.29 5.86 9.22
C ASN A 27 -1.50 5.60 7.70
N PHE A 28 -2.58 6.16 7.12
CA PHE A 28 -2.95 6.02 5.70
C PHE A 28 -1.82 6.32 4.68
N THR A 29 -0.88 7.21 4.99
CA THR A 29 0.33 7.46 4.18
C THR A 29 1.33 6.31 4.20
N ASN A 30 1.46 5.63 5.35
CA ASN A 30 2.36 4.50 5.55
C ASN A 30 1.77 3.18 5.01
N LEU A 31 0.51 3.17 4.55
CA LEU A 31 -0.17 1.96 4.10
C LEU A 31 0.34 1.47 2.74
N LEU A 32 0.64 2.38 1.80
CA LEU A 32 1.23 2.03 0.50
C LEU A 32 2.69 1.60 0.67
N ASP A 33 3.44 2.34 1.49
CA ASP A 33 4.84 2.06 1.82
C ASP A 33 4.97 0.68 2.48
N GLN A 34 4.12 0.38 3.47
CA GLN A 34 4.05 -0.94 4.08
C GLN A 34 3.66 -2.02 3.09
N LYS A 35 2.78 -1.75 2.12
CA LYS A 35 2.36 -2.74 1.14
C LYS A 35 3.47 -3.13 0.19
N LEU A 36 4.19 -2.16 -0.35
CA LEU A 36 5.30 -2.44 -1.24
C LEU A 36 6.42 -3.19 -0.49
N LEU A 37 6.67 -2.83 0.77
CA LEU A 37 7.65 -3.54 1.61
C LEU A 37 7.22 -4.98 1.92
N LYS A 38 5.93 -5.19 2.25
CA LYS A 38 5.34 -6.51 2.51
C LYS A 38 5.31 -7.39 1.26
N LEU A 39 5.01 -6.80 0.10
CA LEU A 39 5.11 -7.45 -1.20
C LEU A 39 6.54 -7.93 -1.44
N LYS A 40 7.53 -7.08 -1.17
CA LYS A 40 8.93 -7.46 -1.33
C LYS A 40 9.33 -8.59 -0.39
N HIS A 41 8.88 -8.51 0.86
CA HIS A 41 9.11 -9.54 1.88
C HIS A 41 8.51 -10.89 1.47
N SER A 42 7.28 -10.92 0.95
CA SER A 42 6.63 -12.18 0.53
C SER A 42 7.36 -12.86 -0.63
N PHE A 43 7.83 -12.10 -1.62
CA PHE A 43 8.66 -12.64 -2.71
C PHE A 43 10.02 -13.12 -2.22
N LEU A 44 10.65 -12.39 -1.30
CA LEU A 44 11.92 -12.81 -0.67
C LEU A 44 11.74 -14.17 0.01
N VAL A 45 10.72 -14.29 0.87
CA VAL A 45 10.41 -15.54 1.59
C VAL A 45 10.12 -16.68 0.63
N ARG A 46 9.27 -16.44 -0.37
CA ARG A 46 8.93 -17.44 -1.40
C ARG A 46 10.18 -17.94 -2.11
N ASP A 47 11.01 -17.04 -2.62
CA ASP A 47 12.15 -17.42 -3.44
C ASP A 47 13.26 -18.05 -2.59
N GLN A 48 13.41 -17.64 -1.32
CA GLN A 48 14.27 -18.32 -0.36
C GLN A 48 13.82 -19.76 -0.10
N ARG A 49 12.51 -20.01 0.02
CA ARG A 49 11.95 -21.36 0.14
C ARG A 49 12.14 -22.20 -1.13
N LEU A 50 12.23 -21.56 -2.29
CA LEU A 50 12.57 -22.19 -3.57
C LEU A 50 14.09 -22.40 -3.74
N GLY A 51 14.90 -22.08 -2.73
CA GLY A 51 16.36 -22.29 -2.73
C GLY A 51 17.17 -21.12 -3.27
N ALA A 52 16.56 -19.95 -3.53
CA ALA A 52 17.29 -18.77 -3.98
C ALA A 52 18.13 -18.16 -2.85
N ASN A 53 19.39 -17.80 -3.16
CA ASN A 53 20.22 -17.06 -2.22
C ASN A 53 19.90 -15.55 -2.28
N VAL A 54 19.03 -15.11 -1.37
CA VAL A 54 18.53 -13.72 -1.34
C VAL A 54 19.62 -12.67 -1.09
N GLY A 55 20.75 -13.07 -0.49
CA GLY A 55 21.87 -12.17 -0.17
C GLY A 55 22.81 -11.91 -1.35
N SER A 56 22.85 -12.81 -2.33
CA SER A 56 23.75 -12.71 -3.50
C SER A 56 22.99 -12.60 -4.82
N ALA A 57 21.66 -12.61 -4.80
CA ALA A 57 20.85 -12.49 -6.01
C ALA A 57 20.96 -11.08 -6.59
N GLN A 58 21.55 -10.98 -7.79
CA GLN A 58 21.64 -9.74 -8.55
C GLN A 58 20.36 -9.52 -9.37
N GLY A 59 19.85 -8.30 -9.36
CA GLY A 59 18.72 -7.86 -10.17
C GLY A 59 19.18 -7.33 -11.55
N PRO A 60 18.23 -7.02 -12.45
CA PRO A 60 18.54 -6.56 -13.81
C PRO A 60 19.36 -5.26 -13.89
N THR A 61 19.30 -4.43 -12.84
CA THR A 61 20.04 -3.16 -12.73
C THR A 61 21.40 -3.31 -12.06
N SER A 62 21.89 -4.54 -11.90
CA SER A 62 23.10 -4.88 -11.14
C SER A 62 23.07 -4.58 -9.63
N LEU A 63 21.98 -4.00 -9.13
CA LEU A 63 21.69 -3.94 -7.70
C LEU A 63 21.15 -5.28 -7.19
N GLY A 64 21.19 -5.49 -5.87
CA GLY A 64 20.64 -6.71 -5.29
C GLY A 64 19.12 -6.81 -5.51
N LYS A 65 18.68 -7.99 -5.96
CA LYS A 65 17.28 -8.28 -6.27
C LYS A 65 16.39 -8.17 -5.04
N TYR A 66 16.83 -8.65 -3.87
CA TYR A 66 16.04 -8.63 -2.64
C TYR A 66 16.58 -7.67 -1.59
N LEU A 67 17.91 -7.62 -1.44
CA LEU A 67 18.60 -6.83 -0.42
C LEU A 67 19.64 -5.94 -1.09
N MET A 68 19.84 -4.74 -0.55
CA MET A 68 20.91 -3.83 -0.96
C MET A 68 21.24 -2.87 0.18
N ARG A 69 22.14 -1.90 -0.07
CA ARG A 69 22.53 -0.89 0.92
C ARG A 69 21.76 0.41 0.74
N SER A 70 21.36 1.02 1.85
CA SER A 70 20.89 2.40 1.89
C SER A 70 22.05 3.39 1.75
N PRO A 71 21.78 4.68 1.50
CA PRO A 71 22.81 5.72 1.52
C PRO A 71 23.68 5.73 2.80
N PRO A 72 23.14 5.58 4.03
CA PRO A 72 23.97 5.45 5.24
C PRO A 72 24.61 4.07 5.44
N GLY A 73 24.34 3.09 4.57
CA GLY A 73 25.00 1.78 4.57
C GLY A 73 24.24 0.64 5.25
N GLU A 74 23.02 0.89 5.75
CA GLU A 74 22.13 -0.14 6.30
C GLU A 74 21.67 -1.14 5.23
N VAL A 75 21.46 -2.39 5.62
CA VAL A 75 20.87 -3.41 4.75
C VAL A 75 19.36 -3.19 4.66
N ILE A 76 18.85 -2.98 3.45
CA ILE A 76 17.46 -2.62 3.17
C ILE A 76 16.89 -3.46 2.03
N PHE A 77 15.57 -3.43 1.86
CA PHE A 77 14.92 -4.09 0.73
C PHE A 77 15.25 -3.40 -0.61
N GLY A 78 15.55 -4.22 -1.62
CA GLY A 78 15.92 -3.78 -2.97
C GLY A 78 14.74 -3.53 -3.90
N GLY A 79 14.99 -2.85 -5.02
CA GLY A 79 13.97 -2.43 -5.98
C GLY A 79 13.30 -1.11 -5.58
N GLU A 80 12.06 -0.89 -6.03
CA GLU A 80 11.33 0.37 -5.77
C GLU A 80 11.11 0.66 -4.27
N THR A 81 11.05 -0.40 -3.45
CA THR A 81 10.94 -0.29 -2.00
C THR A 81 12.13 0.37 -1.32
N MET A 82 13.21 0.66 -2.05
CA MET A 82 14.35 1.42 -1.55
C MET A 82 13.98 2.77 -0.96
N ARG A 83 12.90 3.39 -1.46
CA ARG A 83 12.43 4.70 -1.01
C ARG A 83 11.82 4.67 0.39
N PHE A 84 11.41 3.48 0.84
CA PHE A 84 10.73 3.25 2.13
C PHE A 84 11.64 2.59 3.16
N TRP A 85 12.95 2.77 3.02
CA TRP A 85 13.93 2.12 3.90
C TRP A 85 13.85 2.58 5.36
N ASP A 86 13.33 3.78 5.59
CA ASP A 86 13.07 4.35 6.93
C ASP A 86 11.78 3.80 7.59
N LEU A 87 11.00 2.99 6.86
CA LEU A 87 9.78 2.41 7.40
C LEU A 87 10.10 1.46 8.57
N ARG A 88 9.49 1.76 9.72
CA ARG A 88 9.51 0.95 10.94
C ARG A 88 8.15 0.31 11.15
N SER A 89 8.13 -0.99 11.45
CA SER A 89 6.88 -1.70 11.63
C SER A 89 7.07 -2.93 12.54
N PRO A 90 6.14 -3.22 13.47
CA PRO A 90 6.29 -4.27 14.47
C PRO A 90 6.61 -5.66 13.89
N TRP A 91 6.10 -5.96 12.69
CA TRP A 91 6.39 -7.23 12.00
C TRP A 91 7.78 -7.28 11.38
N LEU A 92 8.46 -6.16 11.15
CA LEU A 92 9.78 -6.10 10.54
C LEU A 92 10.90 -5.89 11.56
N GLU A 93 10.62 -5.23 12.69
CA GLU A 93 11.65 -4.89 13.70
C GLU A 93 12.43 -6.10 14.20
N HIS A 94 11.78 -7.25 14.34
CA HIS A 94 12.41 -8.50 14.78
C HIS A 94 13.51 -8.97 13.82
N LEU A 95 13.40 -8.63 12.53
CA LEU A 95 14.36 -8.98 11.47
C LEU A 95 15.45 -7.91 11.29
N ARG A 96 15.35 -6.77 11.99
CA ARG A 96 16.40 -5.72 12.00
C ARG A 96 17.42 -5.99 13.10
N GLY A 97 18.68 -5.74 12.77
CA GLY A 97 19.83 -5.69 13.67
C GLY A 97 20.51 -4.31 13.63
N PRO A 98 21.72 -4.20 14.18
CA PRO A 98 22.44 -2.92 14.27
C PRO A 98 22.72 -2.24 12.93
N ASN A 99 22.82 -3.02 11.84
CA ASN A 99 23.14 -2.54 10.50
C ASN A 99 21.96 -2.66 9.51
N GLY A 100 20.72 -2.59 10.00
CA GLY A 100 19.51 -2.81 9.18
C GLY A 100 19.07 -4.28 9.17
N LEU A 101 18.53 -4.77 8.05
CA LEU A 101 18.02 -6.14 7.94
C LEU A 101 19.13 -7.19 8.11
N ASP A 102 18.94 -8.11 9.05
CA ASP A 102 19.91 -9.16 9.36
C ASP A 102 19.67 -10.40 8.49
N LEU A 103 20.66 -10.75 7.66
CA LEU A 103 20.60 -11.94 6.79
C LEU A 103 20.42 -13.24 7.58
N SER A 104 20.98 -13.34 8.78
CA SER A 104 20.88 -14.55 9.59
C SER A 104 19.44 -14.77 10.06
N ARG A 105 18.79 -13.69 10.51
CA ARG A 105 17.39 -13.68 10.93
C ARG A 105 16.43 -13.87 9.76
N LEU A 106 16.69 -13.24 8.61
CA LEU A 106 15.92 -13.48 7.39
C LEU A 106 15.95 -14.95 6.94
N LYS A 107 17.06 -15.66 7.20
CA LYS A 107 17.19 -17.08 6.87
C LYS A 107 16.47 -18.01 7.83
N LYS A 108 16.40 -17.67 9.11
CA LYS A 108 16.04 -18.62 10.17
C LYS A 108 14.82 -18.24 11.01
N ASP A 109 14.53 -16.95 11.14
CA ASP A 109 13.65 -16.45 12.20
C ASP A 109 12.31 -15.90 11.67
N ILE A 110 12.03 -16.05 10.37
CA ILE A 110 10.77 -15.62 9.77
C ILE A 110 9.63 -16.52 10.26
N GLN A 111 8.65 -15.91 10.91
CA GLN A 111 7.49 -16.59 11.49
C GLN A 111 6.32 -16.68 10.50
N PRO A 112 5.52 -17.76 10.53
CA PRO A 112 4.36 -17.92 9.65
C PRO A 112 3.31 -16.79 9.74
N TRP A 113 3.19 -16.12 10.89
CA TRP A 113 2.28 -14.99 11.05
C TRP A 113 2.78 -13.73 10.33
N GLN A 114 4.10 -13.51 10.24
CA GLN A 114 4.68 -12.38 9.50
C GLN A 114 4.41 -12.54 7.99
N GLU A 115 4.49 -13.78 7.49
CA GLU A 115 4.16 -14.12 6.11
C GLU A 115 2.68 -13.88 5.82
N ARG A 116 1.79 -14.38 6.68
CA ARG A 116 0.33 -14.15 6.56
C ARG A 116 0.00 -12.67 6.53
N ARG A 117 0.56 -11.88 7.46
CA ARG A 117 0.37 -10.43 7.49
C ARG A 117 0.95 -9.73 6.26
N SER A 118 2.04 -10.23 5.68
CA SER A 118 2.60 -9.66 4.45
C SER A 118 1.71 -9.91 3.23
N VAL A 119 1.10 -11.10 3.14
CA VAL A 119 0.18 -11.49 2.07
C VAL A 119 -1.19 -10.79 2.18
N GLU A 120 -1.73 -10.65 3.39
CA GLU A 120 -3.02 -9.97 3.63
C GLU A 120 -2.99 -8.52 3.14
N TYR A 121 -1.90 -7.79 3.40
CA TYR A 121 -1.77 -6.41 2.93
C TYR A 121 -1.61 -6.30 1.41
N MET A 122 -1.10 -7.34 0.75
CA MET A 122 -0.99 -7.41 -0.71
C MET A 122 -2.38 -7.57 -1.36
N THR A 123 -3.29 -8.37 -0.79
CA THR A 123 -4.62 -8.63 -1.36
C THR A 123 -5.64 -7.52 -1.08
N HIS A 124 -5.39 -6.67 -0.06
CA HIS A 124 -6.30 -5.60 0.34
C HIS A 124 -5.81 -4.19 -0.03
N ALA A 125 -5.20 -4.01 -1.21
CA ALA A 125 -4.82 -2.67 -1.70
C ALA A 125 -6.08 -1.77 -1.85
N PRO A 126 -6.13 -0.57 -1.22
CA PRO A 126 -7.25 0.36 -1.36
C PRO A 126 -7.15 1.09 -2.71
N LEU A 127 -7.20 0.35 -3.81
CA LEU A 127 -7.23 0.89 -5.17
C LEU A 127 -8.65 1.31 -5.59
N GLY A 128 -9.65 1.15 -4.71
CA GLY A 128 -11.07 1.34 -5.04
C GLY A 128 -11.69 2.68 -4.63
N HIS A 129 -11.00 3.55 -3.88
CA HIS A 129 -11.66 4.72 -3.28
C HIS A 129 -12.19 5.73 -4.30
N LEU A 130 -11.38 6.13 -5.28
CA LEU A 130 -11.80 7.11 -6.29
C LEU A 130 -12.87 6.54 -7.22
N TRP A 131 -12.73 5.28 -7.62
CA TRP A 131 -13.70 4.58 -8.46
C TRP A 131 -15.07 4.48 -7.77
N ASN A 132 -15.09 4.03 -6.51
CA ASN A 132 -16.34 3.86 -5.77
C ASN A 132 -16.96 5.20 -5.37
N ALA A 133 -16.17 6.21 -5.01
CA ALA A 133 -16.68 7.55 -4.69
C ALA A 133 -17.26 8.25 -5.93
N GLY A 134 -16.56 8.19 -7.07
CA GLY A 134 -17.04 8.73 -8.33
C GLY A 134 -18.33 8.05 -8.78
N ARG A 135 -18.38 6.71 -8.72
CA ARG A 135 -19.58 5.94 -9.07
C ARG A 135 -20.75 6.23 -8.13
N ALA A 136 -20.53 6.29 -6.81
CA ALA A 136 -21.59 6.58 -5.84
C ALA A 136 -22.18 8.00 -6.02
N ARG A 137 -21.35 8.98 -6.37
CA ARG A 137 -21.83 10.34 -6.67
C ARG A 137 -22.64 10.37 -7.98
N ALA A 138 -22.18 9.71 -9.03
CA ALA A 138 -22.92 9.60 -10.28
C ALA A 138 -24.26 8.87 -10.10
N ALA A 139 -24.29 7.86 -9.22
CA ALA A 139 -25.50 7.14 -8.83
C ALA A 139 -26.52 8.00 -8.12
N ALA A 140 -26.08 8.72 -7.08
CA ALA A 140 -26.93 9.62 -6.32
C ALA A 140 -27.50 10.76 -7.18
N ALA A 141 -26.76 11.20 -8.20
CA ALA A 141 -27.18 12.23 -9.14
C ALA A 141 -27.89 11.69 -10.39
N GLY A 142 -28.06 10.36 -10.51
CA GLY A 142 -28.90 9.72 -11.53
C GLY A 142 -28.28 9.55 -12.92
N PHE A 143 -27.01 9.88 -13.11
CA PHE A 143 -26.32 9.79 -14.43
C PHE A 143 -25.25 8.68 -14.48
N GLU A 144 -25.26 7.75 -13.54
CA GLU A 144 -24.32 6.61 -13.47
C GLU A 144 -24.32 5.72 -14.73
N LYS A 145 -25.44 5.68 -15.46
CA LYS A 145 -25.68 4.81 -16.62
C LYS A 145 -25.51 5.54 -17.95
N GLY A 146 -25.21 6.84 -17.94
CA GLY A 146 -25.06 7.66 -19.13
C GLY A 146 -25.79 9.00 -19.01
N ILE A 147 -25.60 9.83 -20.04
CA ILE A 147 -26.22 11.15 -20.18
C ILE A 147 -27.55 10.98 -20.90
N ASP A 148 -28.59 11.66 -20.42
CA ASP A 148 -29.88 11.74 -21.09
C ASP A 148 -29.74 12.52 -22.41
N ARG A 149 -30.19 11.92 -23.51
CA ARG A 149 -30.10 12.53 -24.84
C ARG A 149 -31.06 13.70 -25.03
N ASP A 150 -32.14 13.75 -24.25
CA ASP A 150 -33.13 14.81 -24.34
C ASP A 150 -32.80 15.98 -23.39
N LEU A 151 -31.93 15.75 -22.40
CA LEU A 151 -31.56 16.70 -21.34
C LEU A 151 -30.03 16.81 -21.16
N GLU A 152 -29.30 16.92 -22.27
CA GLU A 152 -27.84 17.03 -22.24
C GLU A 152 -27.40 18.39 -21.62
N PRO A 153 -26.74 18.39 -20.43
CA PRO A 153 -26.51 19.63 -19.68
C PRO A 153 -25.64 20.67 -20.41
N VAL A 154 -24.74 20.21 -21.28
CA VAL A 154 -23.80 21.07 -22.03
C VAL A 154 -24.54 21.94 -23.06
N LEU A 155 -25.67 21.46 -23.62
CA LEU A 155 -26.47 22.21 -24.59
C LEU A 155 -27.16 23.44 -23.97
N PHE A 156 -27.27 23.48 -22.65
CA PHE A 156 -27.91 24.59 -21.90
C PHE A 156 -26.89 25.57 -21.29
N MET A 157 -25.59 25.37 -21.52
CA MET A 157 -24.53 26.25 -21.02
C MET A 157 -24.16 27.33 -22.05
N THR A 158 -23.67 28.47 -21.58
CA THR A 158 -23.15 29.52 -22.46
C THR A 158 -21.87 29.06 -23.17
N PRO A 159 -21.70 29.34 -24.48
CA PRO A 159 -20.47 29.03 -25.19
C PRO A 159 -19.30 29.81 -24.58
N LEU A 160 -18.12 29.20 -24.60
CA LEU A 160 -16.91 29.73 -23.95
C LEU A 160 -16.16 30.79 -24.78
N ASN A 161 -16.66 31.13 -25.97
CA ASN A 161 -16.03 32.04 -26.92
C ASN A 161 -16.78 33.38 -27.00
#